data_AF-A0A924ZE14-F1
#
_entry.id   AF-A0A924ZE14-F1
#
_cell.length_a   1.000
_cell.length_b   1.000
_cell.length_c   1.000
_cell.angle_alpha   90.00
_cell.angle_beta   90.00
_cell.angle_gamma   90.00
#
_symmetry.space_group_name_H-M   'P 1'
#
loop_
_entity.id
_entity.type
_entity.pdbx_description
1 polymer ?
#
loop_
_entity_poly.entity_id
_entity_poly.type
_entity_poly.pdbx_seq_one_letter_code
_entity_poly.pdbx_strand_id
1 'polypeptide(L)' 'MQTLDDMLGRHLLTPEQHGQIGAWIAAARTPQAILEMPAGLWRTLELASVLVGFDADMRVPPPLGAEPE' A
#
# COMPACT_ATOMS: atom_id res chain seq x y z
N MET A 1 8.38 6.87 -0.84
CA MET A 1 7.09 6.48 -1.43
C MET A 1 7.20 5.18 -2.24
N GLN A 2 8.11 4.25 -1.90
CA GLN A 2 8.39 3.09 -2.76
C GLN A 2 7.20 2.10 -2.85
N THR A 3 6.34 2.08 -1.83
CA THR A 3 5.19 1.17 -1.75
C THR A 3 4.05 1.51 -2.71
N LEU A 4 3.80 2.80 -3.00
CA LEU A 4 2.71 3.21 -3.89
C LEU A 4 3.03 2.96 -5.37
N ASP A 5 4.26 3.29 -5.79
CA ASP A 5 4.77 2.99 -7.12
C ASP A 5 4.84 1.47 -7.36
N ASP A 6 5.19 0.69 -6.35
CA ASP A 6 5.22 -0.78 -6.43
C ASP A 6 3.81 -1.37 -6.56
N MET A 7 2.81 -0.80 -5.87
CA MET A 7 1.39 -1.14 -6.05
C MET A 7 0.88 -0.81 -7.47
N LEU A 8 1.31 0.32 -8.04
CA LEU A 8 0.99 0.69 -9.43
C LEU A 8 1.62 -0.30 -10.41
N GLY A 9 2.91 -0.65 -10.22
CA GLY A 9 3.61 -1.63 -11.06
C GLY A 9 2.98 -3.02 -11.04
N ARG A 10 2.32 -3.39 -9.94
CA ARG A 10 1.59 -4.65 -9.77
C ARG A 10 0.13 -4.61 -10.21
N HIS A 11 -0.32 -3.51 -10.84
CA HIS A 11 -1.71 -3.30 -11.26
C HIS A 11 -2.74 -3.36 -10.11
N LEU A 12 -2.29 -3.13 -8.87
CA LEU A 12 -3.16 -3.11 -7.68
C LEU A 12 -3.89 -1.77 -7.55
N LEU A 13 -3.32 -0.73 -8.17
CA LEU A 13 -3.89 0.60 -8.29
C LEU A 13 -3.99 0.96 -9.76
N THR A 14 -5.07 1.63 -10.14
CA THR A 14 -5.11 2.30 -11.44
C THR A 14 -4.18 3.53 -11.42
N PRO A 15 -3.61 3.93 -12.57
CA PRO A 15 -2.77 5.13 -12.66
C PRO A 15 -3.50 6.40 -12.19
N GLU A 16 -4.82 6.45 -12.36
CA GLU A 16 -5.66 7.54 -11.87
C GLU A 16 -5.71 7.57 -10.33
N GLN A 17 -5.94 6.42 -9.69
CA GLN A 17 -5.91 6.29 -8.23
C GLN A 17 -4.54 6.59 -7.63
N HIS A 18 -3.47 6.09 -8.27
CA HIS A 18 -2.09 6.40 -7.87
C HIS A 18 -1.82 7.91 -7.94
N GLY A 19 -2.25 8.56 -9.02
CA GLY A 19 -2.15 10.00 -9.18
C GLY A 19 -2.92 10.78 -8.12
N GLN A 20 -4.15 10.37 -7.81
CA GLN A 20 -4.98 11.02 -6.79
C GLN A 20 -4.38 10.89 -5.38
N ILE A 21 -3.93 9.70 -4.99
CA ILE A 21 -3.31 9.46 -3.68
C ILE A 21 -1.98 10.22 -3.58
N GLY A 22 -1.13 10.14 -4.62
CA GLY A 22 0.14 10.85 -4.68
C GLY A 22 -0.02 12.36 -4.61
N ALA A 23 -0.99 12.92 -5.35
CA ALA A 23 -1.31 14.34 -5.31
C ALA A 23 -1.84 14.76 -3.93
N TRP A 24 -2.70 13.94 -3.30
CA TRP A 24 -3.20 14.22 -1.95
C TRP A 24 -2.08 14.24 -0.93
N ILE A 25 -1.20 13.25 -0.92
CA ILE A 25 -0.07 13.18 0.02
C ILE A 25 0.90 14.37 -0.21
N ALA A 26 1.16 14.71 -1.48
CA ALA A 26 2.00 15.84 -1.85
C ALA A 26 1.40 17.20 -1.44
N ALA A 27 0.07 17.32 -1.46
CA ALA A 27 -0.67 18.50 -1.02
C ALA A 27 -0.80 18.59 0.51
N ALA A 28 -1.08 17.46 1.17
CA ALA A 28 -1.33 17.39 2.60
C ALA A 28 -0.13 17.83 3.43
N ARG A 29 1.11 17.50 3.00
CA ARG A 29 2.43 17.87 3.60
C ARG A 29 2.60 17.68 5.12
N THR A 30 1.55 17.30 5.82
CA THR A 30 1.39 17.23 7.26
C THR A 30 0.53 16.01 7.59
N PRO A 31 0.81 15.30 8.68
CA PRO A 31 0.08 14.09 9.04
C PRO A 31 -1.40 14.38 9.35
N GLN A 32 -1.74 15.57 9.86
CA GLN A 32 -3.13 15.96 10.08
C GLN A 32 -3.94 16.02 8.78
N ALA A 33 -3.38 16.62 7.72
CA ALA A 33 -4.08 16.70 6.42
C ALA A 33 -4.14 15.33 5.70
N ILE A 34 -3.22 14.41 6.02
CA ILE A 34 -3.32 13.00 5.57
C ILE A 34 -4.49 12.29 6.27
N LEU A 35 -4.78 12.62 7.53
CA LEU A 35 -5.94 12.08 8.25
C LEU A 35 -7.27 12.61 7.70
N GLU A 36 -7.30 13.82 7.13
CA GLU A 36 -8.48 14.39 6.45
C GLU A 36 -8.75 13.79 5.06
N MET A 37 -7.99 12.75 4.67
CA MET A 37 -8.12 12.12 3.37
C MET A 37 -9.53 11.56 3.16
N PRO A 38 -10.13 11.77 1.97
CA PRO A 38 -11.48 11.33 1.69
C PRO A 38 -11.59 9.79 1.70
N ALA A 39 -12.74 9.29 2.15
CA ALA A 39 -12.99 7.86 2.35
C ALA A 39 -12.74 7.00 1.10
N GLY A 40 -12.92 7.55 -0.11
CA GLY A 40 -12.61 6.84 -1.36
C GLY A 40 -11.12 6.55 -1.56
N LEU A 41 -10.24 7.48 -1.17
CA LEU A 41 -8.79 7.28 -1.23
C LEU A 41 -8.32 6.35 -0.11
N TRP A 42 -8.88 6.46 1.09
CA TRP A 42 -8.62 5.51 2.18
C TRP A 42 -8.98 4.07 1.78
N ARG A 43 -10.17 3.86 1.22
CA ARG A 43 -10.63 2.53 0.78
C ARG A 43 -9.74 1.94 -0.30
N THR A 44 -9.25 2.80 -1.20
CA THR A 44 -8.29 2.42 -2.24
C THR A 44 -6.93 2.01 -1.63
N LEU A 45 -6.45 2.78 -0.64
CA LEU A 45 -5.22 2.46 0.09
C LEU A 45 -5.34 1.16 0.89
N GLU A 46 -6.48 0.93 1.55
CA GLU A 46 -6.77 -0.32 2.27
C GLU A 46 -6.79 -1.53 1.32
N LEU A 47 -7.48 -1.43 0.18
CA LEU A 47 -7.52 -2.51 -0.82
C LEU A 47 -6.13 -2.83 -1.35
N ALA A 48 -5.33 -1.81 -1.68
CA ALA A 48 -3.98 -2.01 -2.14
C ALA A 48 -3.09 -2.62 -1.03
N SER A 49 -3.25 -2.18 0.22
CA SER A 49 -2.53 -2.71 1.38
C SER A 49 -2.84 -4.18 1.63
N VAL A 50 -4.10 -4.61 1.50
CA VAL A 50 -4.49 -6.03 1.60
C VAL A 50 -3.82 -6.86 0.49
N LEU A 51 -3.79 -6.35 -0.74
CA LEU A 51 -3.20 -7.06 -1.87
C LEU A 51 -1.66 -7.15 -1.77
N VAL A 52 -0.99 -6.11 -1.26
CA VAL A 52 0.46 -6.15 -0.99
C VAL A 52 0.78 -6.99 0.23
N GLY A 53 -0.04 -6.93 1.29
CA GLY A 53 0.11 -7.78 2.47
C GLY A 53 -0.03 -9.26 2.14
N PHE A 54 -0.90 -9.61 1.20
CA PHE A 54 -1.03 -10.97 0.67
C PHE A 54 0.22 -11.43 -0.11
N ASP A 55 0.83 -10.56 -0.92
CA ASP A 55 2.09 -10.87 -1.61
C ASP A 55 3.29 -10.95 -0.64
N ALA A 56 3.32 -10.07 0.37
CA ALA A 56 4.33 -10.08 1.42
C ALA A 56 4.25 -11.36 2.27
N ASP A 57 3.04 -11.83 2.59
CA ASP A 57 2.80 -13.10 3.28
C ASP A 57 3.26 -14.31 2.44
N MET A 58 2.99 -14.31 1.12
CA MET A 58 3.55 -15.30 0.20
C MET A 58 5.07 -15.25 0.06
N ARG A 59 5.69 -14.11 0.37
CA ARG A 59 7.14 -13.90 0.30
C ARG A 59 7.85 -14.14 1.63
N VAL A 60 7.15 -14.46 2.72
CA VAL A 60 7.81 -14.96 3.93
C VAL A 60 8.32 -16.36 3.60
N PRO A 61 9.64 -16.58 3.43
CA PRO A 61 10.15 -17.94 3.42
C PRO A 61 9.73 -18.58 4.75
N PRO A 62 9.30 -19.86 4.76
CA PRO A 62 9.00 -20.54 6.02
C PRO A 62 10.18 -20.32 6.97
N PRO A 63 9.95 -20.09 8.27
CA PRO A 63 11.03 -19.91 9.22
C PRO A 63 11.96 -21.12 9.08
N LEU A 64 13.16 -20.86 8.55
CA LEU A 64 14.19 -21.85 8.30
C LEU A 64 14.79 -22.18 9.67
N GLY A 65 14.09 -23.02 10.43
CA GLY A 65 14.44 -23.29 11.82
C GLY A 65 13.44 -24.14 12.62
N ALA A 66 12.53 -24.88 11.99
CA ALA A 66 11.84 -25.98 12.67
C ALA A 66 12.66 -27.26 12.47
N GLU A 67 13.82 -27.33 13.13
CA GLU A 67 14.51 -28.60 13.37
C GLU A 67 13.81 -29.29 14.55
N PRO A 68 13.21 -30.47 14.37
CA PRO A 68 12.82 -31.30 15.51
C PRO A 68 14.07 -32.01 16.05
N GLU A 69 14.45 -31.72 17.29
CA GLU A 69 15.29 -32.60 18.13
C GLU A 69 14.38 -33.46 19.02
#